data_AF-A0A3B8SRK7-F1
#
_entry.id   AF-A0A3B8SRK7-F1
#
_cell.length_a   1.000
_cell.length_b   1.000
_cell.length_c   1.000
_cell.angle_alpha   90.00
_cell.angle_beta   90.00
_cell.angle_gamma   90.00
#
_symmetry.space_group_name_H-M   'P 1'
#
loop_
_entity.id
_entity.type
_entity.pdbx_description
1 polymer ?
#
loop_
_entity_poly.entity_id
_entity_poly.type
_entity_poly.pdbx_seq_one_letter_code
_entity_poly.pdbx_strand_id
1 'polypeptide(L)' 'LTVDVDHAEMQHRQSTWAMEKETPNRGVLAKYARLVSSASLGAVTDGDQ' A
#
# COMPACT_ATOMS: atom_id res chain seq x y z
N LEU A 1 -5.05 12.77 11.62
CA LEU A 1 -4.94 11.62 12.54
C LEU A 1 -3.47 11.51 12.92
N THR A 2 -3.16 11.35 14.21
CA THR A 2 -1.78 11.34 14.70
C THR A 2 -1.58 10.14 15.61
N VAL A 3 -0.38 9.55 15.56
CA VAL A 3 0.06 8.46 16.43
C VAL A 3 1.25 8.97 17.23
N ASP A 4 1.22 8.77 18.55
CA ASP A 4 2.24 9.27 19.49
C ASP A 4 3.40 8.27 19.62
N VAL A 5 4.25 8.24 18.59
CA VAL A 5 5.46 7.41 18.54
C VAL A 5 6.58 8.23 17.90
N ASP A 6 7.79 8.12 18.44
CA ASP A 6 8.96 8.82 17.91
C ASP A 6 9.33 8.38 16.48
N HIS A 7 9.94 9.28 15.72
CA HIS A 7 10.34 9.02 14.34
C HIS A 7 11.37 7.91 14.18
N ALA A 8 12.28 7.73 15.15
CA ALA A 8 13.28 6.65 15.09
C ALA A 8 12.61 5.28 15.23
N GLU A 9 11.66 5.17 16.16
CA GLU A 9 10.90 3.94 16.39
C GLU A 9 9.98 3.61 15.19
N MET A 10 9.33 4.62 14.59
CA MET A 10 8.51 4.42 13.39
C MET A 10 9.34 3.89 12.21
N GLN A 11 10.55 4.42 12.00
CA GLN A 11 11.46 3.92 10.97
C GLN A 11 11.93 2.49 11.25
N HIS A 12 12.25 2.18 12.51
CA HIS A 12 12.63 0.83 12.91
C HIS A 12 11.50 -0.18 12.63
N ARG A 13 10.26 0.13 13.01
CA ARG A 13 9.10 -0.72 12.72
C ARG A 13 8.83 -0.87 11.23
N GLN A 14 8.93 0.21 10.47
CA GLN A 14 8.76 0.18 9.01
C GLN A 14 9.80 -0.74 8.35
N SER A 15 11.05 -0.73 8.83
CA SER A 15 12.11 -1.57 8.28
C SER A 15 11.87 -3.08 8.44
N THR A 16 11.12 -3.47 9.48
CA THR A 16 10.81 -4.89 9.76
C THR A 16 9.40 -5.26 9.31
N TRP A 17 8.65 -4.33 8.72
CA TRP A 17 7.26 -4.56 8.36
C TRP A 17 7.13 -5.50 7.17
N ALA A 18 6.27 -6.51 7.31
CA ALA A 18 5.89 -7.44 6.25
C ALA A 18 4.37 -7.54 6.16
N MET A 19 3.84 -7.67 4.94
CA MET A 19 2.42 -7.86 4.70
C MET A 19 2.01 -9.29 5.02
N GLU A 20 1.10 -9.47 5.98
CA GLU A 20 0.65 -10.80 6.44
C GLU A 20 -0.21 -11.54 5.41
N LYS A 21 -1.00 -10.82 4.59
CA LYS A 21 -2.01 -11.43 3.71
C LYS A 21 -1.50 -11.56 2.29
N GLU A 22 -1.73 -12.74 1.72
CA GLU A 22 -1.53 -12.96 0.29
C GLU A 22 -2.54 -12.15 -0.53
N THR A 23 -2.04 -11.44 -1.52
CA THR A 23 -2.88 -10.77 -2.50
C THR A 23 -3.26 -11.72 -3.63
N PRO A 24 -4.44 -11.57 -4.23
CA PRO A 24 -4.84 -12.38 -5.39
C PRO A 24 -3.81 -12.25 -6.51
N ASN A 25 -3.32 -13.39 -7.02
CA ASN A 25 -2.30 -13.43 -8.07
C ASN A 25 -2.89 -13.47 -9.50
N ARG A 26 -4.20 -13.71 -9.65
CA ARG A 26 -4.90 -13.81 -10.95
C ARG A 26 -6.30 -13.18 -10.89
N GLY A 27 -6.91 -13.01 -12.07
CA GLY A 27 -8.27 -12.45 -12.21
C GLY A 27 -8.31 -10.93 -12.13
N VAL A 28 -9.52 -10.39 -11.98
CA VAL A 28 -9.74 -8.92 -11.98
C VAL A 28 -9.11 -8.23 -10.78
N LEU A 29 -9.13 -8.85 -9.59
CA LEU A 29 -8.55 -8.24 -8.38
C LEU A 29 -7.04 -8.12 -8.47
N ALA A 30 -6.37 -9.12 -9.06
CA ALA A 30 -4.93 -9.05 -9.31
C ALA A 30 -4.57 -7.93 -10.30
N LYS A 31 -5.39 -7.74 -11.34
CA LYS A 31 -5.21 -6.63 -12.31
C LYS A 31 -5.39 -5.27 -11.64
N TYR A 32 -6.45 -5.12 -10.85
CA TYR A 32 -6.76 -3.89 -10.14
C TYR A 32 -5.66 -3.54 -9.12
N ALA A 33 -5.28 -4.48 -8.25
CA ALA A 33 -4.27 -4.26 -7.22
C ALA A 33 -2.90 -3.83 -7.79
N ARG A 34 -2.58 -4.24 -9.03
CA ARG A 34 -1.35 -3.86 -9.72
C ARG A 34 -1.38 -2.45 -10.33
N LEU A 35 -2.57 -1.96 -10.70
CA LEU A 35 -2.72 -0.73 -11.51
C LEU A 35 -3.26 0.46 -10.72
N VAL A 36 -3.94 0.22 -9.61
CA VAL A 36 -4.63 1.27 -8.86
C VAL A 36 -3.66 2.22 -8.16
N SER A 37 -3.90 3.52 -8.28
CA SER A 37 -3.18 4.57 -7.56
C SER A 37 -3.63 4.69 -6.08
N SER A 38 -2.92 5.51 -5.30
CA SER A 38 -3.37 5.88 -3.95
C SER A 38 -4.80 6.42 -3.96
N ALA A 39 -5.58 6.13 -2.92
CA ALA A 39 -6.93 6.65 -2.75
C ALA A 39 -6.97 8.18 -2.68
N SER A 40 -5.92 8.81 -2.14
CA SER A 40 -5.78 10.27 -2.14
C SER A 40 -5.60 10.87 -3.53
N LEU A 41 -5.22 10.05 -4.52
CA LEU A 41 -5.12 10.41 -5.94
C LEU A 41 -6.36 9.97 -6.75
N GLY A 42 -7.39 9.45 -6.09
CA GLY A 42 -8.65 9.03 -6.73
C GLY A 42 -8.72 7.56 -7.14
N ALA A 43 -7.73 6.74 -6.77
CA ALA A 43 -7.69 5.30 -7.09
C ALA A 43 -7.87 5.00 -8.59
N VAL A 44 -7.27 5.84 -9.44
CA VAL A 44 -7.30 5.66 -10.89
C VAL A 44 -6.41 4.49 -11.29
N THR A 45 -6.79 3.77 -12.34
CA THR A 45 -6.06 2.58 -12.83
C THR A 45 -5.33 2.83 -14.15
N ASP A 46 -5.41 4.05 -14.67
CA ASP A 46 -4.81 4.56 -15.90
C ASP A 46 -3.80 5.70 -15.63
N GLY A 47 -3.51 5.99 -14.36
CA GLY A 47 -2.79 7.17 -13.91
C GLY A 47 -1.31 7.26 -14.31
N ASP A 48 -0.70 6.15 -14.77
CA ASP A 48 0.67 6.10 -15.29
C ASP A 48 0.81 5.08 -16.45
N GLN A 49 0.76 5.61 -17.67
CA GLN A 49 1.78 5.32 -18.69
C GLN A 49 2.83 6.41 -18.62
#